data_AF-A0A850MVA6-F1
#
_entry.id   AF-A0A850MVA6-F1
#
_cell.length_a   1.000
_cell.length_b   1.000
_cell.length_c   1.000
_cell.angle_alpha   90.00
_cell.angle_beta   90.00
_cell.angle_gamma   90.00
#
_symmetry.space_group_name_H-M   'P 1'
#
loop_
_entity.id
_entity.type
_entity.pdbx_description
1 polymer ?
#
loop_
_entity_poly.entity_id
_entity_poly.type
_entity_poly.pdbx_seq_one_letter_code
_entity_poly.pdbx_strand_id
1 'polypeptide(L)'
;MFILNTFYPNIGGVENATFEICKRLKKRGHNVYVLTTTKTNFYPNNKKLTYSEKIDGIQIVRVQYVLRIIDIPLRALYLAKKFQIDYVFITDFWGFIAIFLKKMFRIPF
;
A
#
# COMPACT_ATOMS: atom_id res chain seq x y z
N MET A 1 -4.34 -1.96 -6.08
CA MET A 1 -3.75 -1.24 -4.92
C MET A 1 -3.36 -2.27 -3.88
N PHE A 2 -2.16 -2.17 -3.34
CA PHE A 2 -1.67 -3.05 -2.27
C PHE A 2 -1.76 -2.31 -0.93
N ILE A 3 -2.30 -2.95 0.11
CA ILE A 3 -2.39 -2.39 1.46
C ILE A 3 -1.66 -3.34 2.42
N LEU A 4 -0.61 -2.83 3.07
CA LEU A 4 0.24 -3.64 3.96
C LEU A 4 0.96 -2.77 4.99
N ASN A 5 1.35 -3.36 6.12
CA ASN A 5 1.96 -2.61 7.22
C ASN A 5 3.34 -2.03 6.88
N THR A 6 4.16 -2.79 6.17
CA THR A 6 5.53 -2.43 5.82
C THR A 6 5.77 -2.69 4.35
N PHE A 7 6.60 -1.89 3.70
CA PHE A 7 6.97 -2.07 2.30
C PHE A 7 8.40 -1.56 2.09
N TYR A 8 8.92 -1.71 0.86
CA TYR A 8 10.22 -1.18 0.48
C TYR A 8 10.42 0.27 0.95
N PRO A 9 11.60 0.67 1.51
CA PRO A 9 12.87 -0.08 1.56
C PRO A 9 13.03 -1.07 2.73
N ASN A 10 11.95 -1.44 3.43
CA ASN A 10 12.06 -2.53 4.41
C ASN A 10 12.36 -3.84 3.67
N ILE A 11 13.36 -4.58 4.14
CA ILE A 11 13.77 -5.84 3.52
C ILE A 11 13.30 -6.98 4.41
N GLY A 12 12.14 -7.54 4.04
CA GLY A 12 11.56 -8.76 4.62
C GLY A 12 10.99 -9.65 3.52
N GLY A 13 10.59 -10.88 3.87
CA GLY A 13 10.09 -11.85 2.90
C GLY A 13 8.81 -11.39 2.19
N VAL A 14 7.87 -10.84 2.95
CA VAL A 14 6.58 -10.35 2.41
C VAL A 14 6.79 -9.11 1.54
N GLU A 15 7.65 -8.19 1.98
CA GLU A 15 7.94 -6.96 1.26
C GLU A 15 8.62 -7.23 -0.07
N ASN A 16 9.62 -8.12 -0.09
CA ASN A 16 10.31 -8.52 -1.32
C ASN A 16 9.34 -9.20 -2.30
N ALA A 17 8.54 -10.15 -1.83
CA ALA A 17 7.55 -10.81 -2.67
C ALA A 17 6.53 -9.80 -3.24
N THR A 18 6.02 -8.92 -2.40
CA THR A 18 5.05 -7.89 -2.82
C THR A 18 5.67 -6.90 -3.80
N PHE A 19 6.92 -6.49 -3.59
CA PHE A 19 7.64 -5.59 -4.48
C PHE A 19 7.84 -6.22 -5.87
N GLU A 20 8.26 -7.50 -5.93
CA GLU A 20 8.39 -8.23 -7.18
C GLU A 20 7.06 -8.37 -7.93
N ILE A 21 5.97 -8.65 -7.21
CA ILE A 21 4.62 -8.66 -7.80
C ILE A 21 4.26 -7.29 -8.38
N CYS A 22 4.46 -6.22 -7.60
CA CYS A 22 4.20 -4.85 -8.04
C CYS A 22 5.01 -4.50 -9.30
N LYS A 23 6.29 -4.87 -9.34
CA LYS A 23 7.18 -4.63 -10.48
C LYS A 23 6.73 -5.38 -11.73
N ARG A 24 6.32 -6.64 -11.59
CA ARG A 24 5.77 -7.44 -12.71
C ARG A 24 4.46 -6.86 -13.23
N LEU A 25 3.55 -6.46 -12.35
CA LEU A 25 2.30 -5.78 -12.74
C LEU A 25 2.60 -4.46 -13.46
N LYS A 26 3.59 -3.70 -12.97
CA LYS A 26 3.95 -2.42 -13.59
C LYS A 26 4.57 -2.62 -14.98
N LYS A 27 5.42 -3.65 -15.16
CA LYS A 27 5.95 -4.06 -16.46
C LYS A 27 4.86 -4.49 -17.46
N ARG A 28 3.73 -5.01 -16.98
CA ARG A 28 2.56 -5.36 -17.81
C ARG A 28 1.66 -4.15 -18.15
N GLY A 29 2.05 -2.95 -17.74
CA GLY A 29 1.31 -1.71 -18.03
C GLY A 29 0.26 -1.33 -16.98
N HIS A 30 0.07 -2.12 -15.91
CA HIS A 30 -0.90 -1.78 -14.87
C HIS A 30 -0.44 -0.58 -14.04
N ASN A 31 -1.38 0.20 -13.49
CA ASN A 31 -1.07 1.21 -12.49
C ASN A 31 -1.04 0.58 -11.10
N VAL A 32 0.11 0.67 -10.43
CA VAL A 32 0.34 0.02 -9.14
C VAL A 32 0.53 1.08 -8.07
N TYR A 33 -0.33 1.00 -7.06
CA TYR A 33 -0.35 1.88 -5.90
C TYR A 33 -0.17 1.03 -4.66
N VAL A 34 0.69 1.48 -3.75
CA VAL A 34 0.96 0.83 -2.47
C VAL A 34 0.62 1.80 -1.35
N LEU A 35 -0.26 1.38 -0.45
CA LEU A 35 -0.58 2.09 0.78
C LEU A 35 0.05 1.34 1.95
N THR A 36 0.96 2.00 2.65
CA THR A 36 1.74 1.39 3.72
C THR A 36 2.00 2.35 4.88
N THR A 37 2.77 1.93 5.88
CA THR A 37 3.10 2.77 7.04
C THR A 37 4.58 3.15 7.08
N THR A 38 4.87 4.20 7.83
CA THR A 38 6.22 4.69 8.13
C THR A 38 6.88 3.95 9.31
N LYS A 39 6.45 2.73 9.65
CA LYS A 39 6.91 2.00 10.85
C LYS A 39 8.44 1.84 10.91
N THR A 40 9.12 2.73 11.63
CA THR A 40 10.59 2.89 11.60
C THR A 40 11.37 1.74 12.20
N ASN A 41 10.78 1.00 13.16
CA ASN A 41 11.48 -0.07 13.91
C ASN A 41 12.02 -1.23 13.03
N PHE A 42 11.61 -1.31 11.76
CA PHE A 42 12.05 -2.34 10.82
C PHE A 42 12.96 -1.80 9.69
N TYR A 43 13.11 -0.47 9.55
CA TYR A 43 13.92 0.08 8.47
C TYR A 43 15.38 0.27 8.93
N PRO A 44 16.37 -0.22 8.16
CA PRO A 44 17.77 0.06 8.46
C PRO A 44 18.00 1.58 8.45
N ASN A 45 18.67 2.09 9.49
CA ASN A 45 19.17 3.46 9.65
C ASN A 45 18.17 4.58 10.00
N ASN A 46 16.98 4.31 10.58
CA ASN A 46 16.07 5.37 11.06
C ASN A 46 15.80 6.49 10.04
N LYS A 47 15.90 6.17 8.75
CA LYS A 47 15.78 7.16 7.68
C LYS A 47 14.33 7.66 7.66
N LYS A 48 14.12 8.97 7.77
CA LYS A 48 12.77 9.55 7.63
C LYS A 48 12.23 9.19 6.24
N LEU A 49 11.23 8.33 6.22
CA LEU A 49 10.57 7.92 4.97
C LEU A 49 9.63 9.02 4.50
N THR A 50 9.64 9.27 3.19
CA THR A 50 8.71 10.21 2.56
C THR A 50 7.29 9.64 2.59
N TYR A 51 6.30 10.51 2.82
CA TYR A 51 4.87 10.15 2.82
C TYR A 51 4.35 9.73 1.45
N SER A 52 5.00 10.18 0.38
CA SER A 52 4.64 9.82 -0.98
C SER A 52 5.92 9.75 -1.80
N GLU A 53 6.15 8.63 -2.47
CA GLU A 53 7.27 8.49 -3.38
C GLU A 53 6.93 7.55 -4.54
N LYS A 54 7.80 7.52 -5.54
CA LYS A 54 7.67 6.65 -6.70
C LYS A 54 8.96 5.85 -6.87
N ILE A 55 8.87 4.54 -6.74
CA ILE A 55 10.00 3.61 -6.90
C ILE A 55 9.66 2.68 -8.06
N ASP A 56 10.53 2.57 -9.06
CA ASP A 56 10.32 1.71 -10.24
C ASP A 56 8.94 1.92 -10.92
N GLY A 57 8.43 3.15 -10.90
CA GLY A 57 7.10 3.46 -11.45
C GLY A 57 5.91 3.13 -10.55
N ILE A 58 6.15 2.49 -9.40
CA ILE A 58 5.16 2.14 -8.37
C ILE A 58 4.96 3.34 -7.45
N GLN A 59 3.70 3.76 -7.27
CA GLN A 59 3.39 4.88 -6.39
C GLN A 59 3.16 4.40 -4.96
N ILE A 60 3.98 4.86 -4.03
CA ILE A 60 3.96 4.44 -2.63
C ILE A 60 3.46 5.61 -1.79
N VAL A 61 2.38 5.39 -1.07
CA VAL A 61 1.80 6.33 -0.11
C VAL A 61 1.97 5.74 1.28
N ARG A 62 2.64 6.48 2.16
CA ARG A 62 2.87 6.09 3.55
C ARG A 62 2.03 6.92 4.50
N VAL A 63 1.60 6.28 5.58
CA VAL A 63 0.95 6.93 6.72
C VAL A 63 1.78 6.80 7.98
N GLN A 64 1.57 7.69 8.94
CA GLN A 64 2.20 7.54 10.26
C GLN A 64 1.73 6.25 10.91
N TYR A 65 2.66 5.42 11.40
CA TYR A 65 2.30 4.14 12.02
C TYR A 65 1.38 4.31 13.22
N VAL A 66 1.54 5.40 14.00
CA VAL A 66 0.71 5.73 15.15
C VAL A 66 -0.75 6.01 14.73
N LEU A 67 -0.94 6.66 13.59
CA LEU A 67 -2.26 7.04 13.07
C LEU A 67 -2.87 5.99 12.12
N ARG A 68 -2.20 4.84 11.92
CA ARG A 68 -2.56 3.86 10.88
C ARG A 68 -4.01 3.39 10.92
N ILE A 69 -4.59 3.26 12.12
CA ILE A 69 -5.95 2.75 12.31
C ILE A 69 -6.99 3.65 11.62
N ILE A 70 -6.74 4.96 11.63
CA ILE A 70 -7.64 5.97 11.05
C ILE A 70 -7.16 6.34 9.63
N ASP A 71 -5.85 6.54 9.44
CA ASP A 71 -5.29 7.04 8.19
C ASP A 71 -5.31 6.00 7.06
N ILE A 72 -5.09 4.70 7.33
CA ILE A 72 -5.11 3.68 6.28
C ILE A 72 -6.51 3.64 5.63
N PRO A 73 -7.63 3.47 6.36
CA PRO A 73 -8.96 3.48 5.74
C PRO A 73 -9.26 4.75 4.97
N LEU A 74 -8.99 5.93 5.54
CA LEU A 74 -9.27 7.22 4.90
C LEU A 74 -8.49 7.38 3.60
N ARG A 75 -7.20 7.04 3.61
CA ARG A 75 -6.38 7.12 2.40
C ARG A 75 -6.73 6.05 1.40
N ALA A 76 -7.09 4.85 1.83
CA ALA A 76 -7.56 3.80 0.93
C ALA A 76 -8.81 4.26 0.17
N LEU A 77 -9.76 4.89 0.86
CA LEU A 77 -10.96 5.48 0.24
C LEU A 77 -10.63 6.61 -0.74
N TYR A 78 -9.77 7.54 -0.31
CA TYR A 78 -9.33 8.65 -1.17
C TYR A 78 -8.64 8.16 -2.44
N LEU A 79 -7.70 7.22 -2.31
CA LEU A 79 -6.96 6.65 -3.44
C LEU A 79 -7.88 5.82 -4.34
N ALA A 80 -8.77 5.02 -3.76
CA ALA A 80 -9.76 4.25 -4.51
C ALA A 80 -10.61 5.15 -5.41
N LYS A 81 -11.12 6.26 -4.86
CA LYS A 81 -11.91 7.23 -5.61
C LYS A 81 -11.09 8.01 -6.64
N LYS A 82 -9.91 8.50 -6.25
CA LYS A 82 -9.06 9.35 -7.10
C LYS A 82 -8.49 8.61 -8.30
N PHE A 83 -8.05 7.38 -8.09
CA PHE A 83 -7.35 6.59 -9.10
C PHE A 83 -8.21 5.50 -9.73
N GLN A 84 -9.51 5.44 -9.39
CA GLN A 84 -10.46 4.42 -9.88
C GLN A 84 -9.88 3.02 -9.77
N ILE A 85 -9.54 2.62 -8.54
CA ILE A 85 -8.83 1.37 -8.30
C ILE A 85 -9.70 0.16 -8.66
N ASP A 86 -9.23 -0.68 -9.59
CA ASP A 86 -9.97 -1.86 -10.06
C ASP A 86 -9.80 -3.10 -9.17
N TYR A 87 -8.67 -3.22 -8.46
CA TYR A 87 -8.36 -4.38 -7.65
C TYR A 87 -7.60 -3.98 -6.39
N VAL A 88 -7.91 -4.60 -5.25
CA VAL A 88 -7.22 -4.36 -3.98
C VAL A 88 -6.65 -5.67 -3.46
N PHE A 89 -5.36 -5.67 -3.17
CA PHE A 89 -4.68 -6.76 -2.48
C PHE A 89 -4.32 -6.31 -1.08
N ILE A 90 -4.66 -7.10 -0.08
CA ILE A 90 -4.45 -6.76 1.32
C ILE A 90 -3.66 -7.87 2.01
N THR A 91 -2.66 -7.49 2.80
CA THR A 91 -1.99 -8.41 3.72
C THR A 91 -2.35 -8.07 5.16
N ASP A 92 -2.22 -9.07 6.03
CA ASP A 92 -2.38 -8.97 7.49
C ASP A 92 -3.80 -8.54 7.94
N PHE A 93 -3.84 -7.73 9.01
CA PHE A 93 -5.03 -7.32 9.76
C PHE A 93 -5.98 -6.36 9.00
N TRP A 94 -5.63 -5.90 7.80
CA TRP A 94 -6.39 -4.87 7.08
C TRP A 94 -7.56 -5.42 6.27
N GLY A 95 -7.90 -6.72 6.39
CA GLY A 95 -8.95 -7.36 5.59
C GLY A 95 -10.33 -6.69 5.67
N PHE A 96 -10.66 -6.03 6.79
CA PHE A 96 -11.92 -5.28 6.92
C PHE A 96 -12.01 -4.09 5.95
N ILE A 97 -10.87 -3.51 5.54
CA ILE A 97 -10.82 -2.43 4.56
C ILE A 97 -11.25 -2.93 3.18
N ALA A 98 -10.87 -4.15 2.81
CA ALA A 98 -11.31 -4.78 1.56
C ALA A 98 -12.83 -4.89 1.51
N ILE A 99 -13.46 -5.36 2.60
CA ILE A 99 -14.92 -5.46 2.72
C ILE A 99 -15.57 -4.09 2.54
N PHE A 100 -15.01 -3.05 3.16
CA PHE A 100 -15.52 -1.69 3.07
C PHE A 100 -15.40 -1.11 1.65
N LEU A 101 -14.24 -1.29 1.01
CA LEU A 101 -13.99 -0.85 -0.37
C LEU A 101 -14.88 -1.58 -1.38
N LYS A 102 -15.11 -2.89 -1.18
CA LYS A 102 -16.05 -3.66 -1.99
C LYS A 102 -17.47 -3.11 -1.88
N LYS A 103 -17.93 -2.83 -0.66
CA LYS A 103 -19.29 -2.31 -0.43
C LYS A 103 -19.50 -0.94 -1.08
N MET A 104 -18.51 -0.04 -0.99
CA MET A 104 -18.62 1.33 -1.49
C MET A 104 -18.34 1.47 -2.99
N PHE A 105 -17.35 0.76 -3.51
CA PHE A 105 -16.83 0.97 -4.87
C PHE A 105 -16.95 -0.26 -5.78
N ARG A 106 -17.55 -1.36 -5.29
CA ARG A 106 -17.68 -2.64 -6.00
C ARG A 106 -16.33 -3.23 -6.46
N ILE A 107 -15.26 -2.91 -5.75
CA ILE A 107 -13.91 -3.35 -6.07
C ILE A 107 -13.74 -4.82 -5.63
N PRO A 108 -13.36 -5.74 -6.53
CA PRO A 108 -12.97 -7.09 -6.15
C PRO A 108 -11.67 -7.08 -5.33
N PHE A 109 -11.59 -7.97 -4.34
CA PHE A 109 -10.40 -8.24 -3.52
C PHE A 109 -10.18 -9.75 -3.44
#